data_AF-A0A7K6RAF2-F1
#
_entry.id   AF-A0A7K6RAF2-F1
#
_cell.length_a   1.000
_cell.length_b   1.000
_cell.length_c   1.000
_cell.angle_alpha   90.00
_cell.angle_beta   90.00
_cell.angle_gamma   90.00
#
_symmetry.space_group_name_H-M   'P 1'
#
loop_
_entity.id
_entity.type
_entity.pdbx_description
1 polymer ?
#
loop_
_entity_poly.entity_id
_entity_poly.type
_entity_poly.pdbx_seq_one_letter_code
_entity_poly.pdbx_strand_id
1 'polypeptide(L)'
;SLCAAGPPNLSYQELKDLKKANVLHIDVRERWEIDRFGKIPESINIPLGELMEALQMDPTEFKEQYNQKMPSKSDPVVFSCLAGTRSKQALGFAMSLGFS
;
A
#
# COMPACT_ATOMS: atom_id res chain seq x y z
N SER A 1 -10.72 12.43 -25.17
CA SER A 1 -10.79 12.70 -23.73
C SER A 1 -10.87 11.35 -23.04
N LEU A 2 -9.76 10.83 -22.50
CA LEU A 2 -9.74 9.54 -21.82
C LEU A 2 -10.25 9.77 -20.40
N CYS A 3 -11.49 9.34 -20.16
CA CYS A 3 -12.09 9.31 -18.85
C CYS A 3 -11.24 8.44 -17.93
N ALA A 4 -10.52 9.04 -16.97
CA ALA A 4 -9.89 8.28 -15.90
C ALA A 4 -11.01 7.76 -15.00
N ALA A 5 -11.43 6.52 -15.22
CA ALA A 5 -12.16 5.77 -14.21
C ALA A 5 -11.35 5.86 -12.91
N GLY A 6 -12.00 6.24 -11.82
CA GLY A 6 -11.35 6.27 -10.51
C GLY A 6 -10.70 4.91 -10.21
N PRO A 7 -9.65 4.88 -9.37
CA PRO A 7 -8.93 3.65 -9.13
C PRO A 7 -9.87 2.54 -8.62
N PRO A 8 -9.71 1.30 -9.12
CA PRO A 8 -10.63 0.22 -8.84
C PRO A 8 -10.60 -0.15 -7.35
N ASN A 9 -11.78 -0.32 -6.75
CA ASN A 9 -11.90 -1.00 -5.48
C ASN A 9 -11.67 -2.50 -5.72
N LEU A 10 -10.84 -3.14 -4.90
CA LEU A 10 -10.53 -4.57 -5.02
C LEU A 10 -11.42 -5.40 -4.09
N SER A 11 -11.99 -6.48 -4.64
CA SER A 11 -12.57 -7.56 -3.86
C SER A 11 -11.47 -8.41 -3.21
N TYR A 12 -11.86 -9.22 -2.22
CA TYR A 12 -10.94 -10.15 -1.56
C TYR A 12 -10.36 -11.20 -2.51
N GLN A 13 -11.14 -11.64 -3.51
CA GLN A 13 -10.68 -12.62 -4.50
C GLN A 13 -9.63 -11.99 -5.41
N GLU A 14 -9.85 -10.77 -5.89
CA GLU A 14 -8.87 -10.04 -6.70
C GLU A 14 -7.58 -9.79 -5.90
N LEU A 15 -7.67 -9.45 -4.62
CA LEU A 15 -6.49 -9.33 -3.76
C LEU A 15 -5.68 -10.63 -3.69
N LYS A 16 -6.35 -11.78 -3.56
CA LYS A 16 -5.66 -13.09 -3.57
C LYS A 16 -4.94 -13.35 -4.89
N ASP A 17 -5.57 -13.00 -6.00
CA ASP A 17 -4.99 -13.23 -7.31
C ASP A 17 -3.82 -12.26 -7.60
N LEU A 18 -3.93 -11.01 -7.15
CA LEU A 18 -2.84 -10.03 -7.19
C LEU A 18 -1.63 -10.48 -6.35
N LYS A 19 -1.84 -11.08 -5.18
CA LYS A 19 -0.73 -11.60 -4.36
C LYS A 19 0.08 -12.68 -5.08
N LYS A 20 -0.54 -13.50 -5.92
CA LYS A 20 0.17 -14.47 -6.77
C LYS A 20 1.06 -13.81 -7.82
N ALA A 21 0.75 -12.57 -8.20
CA ALA A 21 1.52 -11.76 -9.14
C ALA A 21 2.59 -10.90 -8.44
N ASN A 22 2.91 -11.18 -7.16
CA ASN A 22 3.96 -10.50 -6.39
C ASN A 22 3.72 -9.00 -6.18
N VAL A 23 2.46 -8.61 -5.98
CA VAL A 23 2.02 -7.25 -5.67
C VAL A 23 2.39 -6.87 -4.24
N LEU A 24 2.92 -5.65 -4.03
CA LEU A 24 3.23 -5.16 -2.69
C LEU A 24 1.93 -4.75 -1.98
N HIS A 25 1.59 -5.44 -0.88
CA HIS A 25 0.42 -5.13 -0.07
C HIS A 25 0.82 -4.28 1.15
N ILE A 26 0.37 -3.03 1.19
CA ILE A 26 0.61 -2.08 2.29
C ILE A 26 -0.67 -1.90 3.12
N ASP A 27 -0.64 -2.34 4.38
CA ASP A 27 -1.66 -2.08 5.38
C ASP A 27 -1.38 -0.74 6.07
N VAL A 28 -2.24 0.25 5.83
CA VAL A 28 -2.06 1.64 6.31
C VAL A 28 -2.76 1.93 7.63
N ARG A 29 -3.14 0.88 8.36
CA ARG A 29 -3.61 0.98 9.74
C ARG A 29 -2.49 1.49 10.67
N GLU A 30 -2.90 2.00 11.82
CA GLU A 30 -1.98 2.32 12.90
C GLU A 30 -1.35 1.06 13.46
N ARG A 31 -0.11 1.16 13.96
CA ARG A 31 0.65 0.02 14.50
C ARG A 31 -0.12 -0.71 15.60
N TRP A 32 -0.78 0.04 16.50
CA TRP A 32 -1.59 -0.53 17.58
C TRP A 32 -2.77 -1.38 17.09
N GLU A 33 -3.34 -1.09 15.91
CA GLU A 33 -4.40 -1.92 15.31
C GLU A 33 -3.84 -3.26 14.83
N ILE A 34 -2.60 -3.26 14.32
CA ILE A 34 -1.90 -4.49 13.92
C ILE A 34 -1.59 -5.33 15.16
N ASP A 35 -1.06 -4.72 16.20
CA ASP A 35 -0.71 -5.41 17.45
C ASP A 35 -1.95 -6.04 18.11
N ARG A 36 -3.09 -5.34 18.06
CA ARG A 36 -4.33 -5.79 18.70
C ARG A 36 -5.15 -6.79 17.88
N PHE A 37 -5.26 -6.58 16.57
CA PHE A 37 -6.16 -7.36 15.70
C PHE A 37 -5.43 -8.28 14.73
N GLY A 38 -4.11 -8.25 14.75
CA GLY A 38 -3.26 -9.02 13.87
C GLY A 38 -2.97 -8.32 12.54
N LYS A 39 -1.92 -8.84 11.92
CA LYS A 39 -1.43 -8.43 10.61
C LYS A 39 -2.04 -9.29 9.51
N ILE A 40 -2.33 -8.68 8.36
CA ILE A 40 -2.70 -9.44 7.16
C ILE A 40 -1.46 -10.20 6.67
N PRO A 41 -1.55 -11.52 6.41
CA PRO A 41 -0.41 -12.27 5.87
C PRO A 41 0.16 -11.62 4.60
N GLU A 42 1.48 -11.57 4.49
CA GLU A 42 2.23 -11.01 3.35
C GLU A 42 2.04 -9.50 3.10
N SER A 43 1.34 -8.78 3.98
CA SER A 43 1.37 -7.32 3.94
C SER A 43 2.62 -6.76 4.63
N ILE A 44 2.91 -5.48 4.42
CA ILE A 44 3.70 -4.66 5.34
C ILE A 44 2.80 -3.62 5.99
N ASN A 45 3.15 -3.17 7.20
CA ASN A 45 2.45 -2.07 7.84
C ASN A 45 3.24 -0.78 7.68
N ILE A 46 2.62 0.20 7.04
CA ILE A 46 3.11 1.57 6.94
C ILE A 46 1.92 2.47 7.30
N PRO A 47 1.84 2.99 8.54
CA PRO A 47 0.75 3.87 8.95
C PRO A 47 0.55 5.02 7.98
N LEU A 48 -0.70 5.44 7.75
CA LEU A 48 -1.00 6.48 6.76
C LEU A 48 -0.17 7.76 6.95
N GLY A 49 0.07 8.16 8.19
CA GLY A 49 0.87 9.34 8.53
C GLY A 49 2.34 9.24 8.14
N GLU A 50 2.89 8.03 8.06
CA GLU A 50 4.29 7.76 7.67
C GLU A 50 4.43 7.49 6.16
N LEU A 51 3.33 7.21 5.46
CA LEU A 51 3.35 6.66 4.11
C LEU A 51 4.03 7.57 3.09
N MET A 52 3.76 8.88 3.15
CA MET A 52 4.31 9.82 2.16
C MET A 52 5.84 9.91 2.24
N GLU A 53 6.39 9.86 3.46
CA GLU A 53 7.83 9.83 3.68
C GLU A 53 8.42 8.48 3.26
N ALA A 54 7.78 7.38 3.67
CA ALA A 54 8.19 6.03 3.29
C ALA A 54 8.29 5.84 1.76
N LEU A 55 7.34 6.37 0.99
CA LEU A 55 7.34 6.27 -0.48
C LEU A 55 8.34 7.20 -1.19
N GLN A 56 9.11 8.00 -0.46
CA GLN A 56 10.13 8.90 -0.98
C GLN A 56 11.54 8.64 -0.42
N MET A 57 11.66 7.73 0.56
CA MET A 57 12.95 7.42 1.20
C MET A 57 13.90 6.64 0.27
N ASP A 58 15.16 6.52 0.69
CA ASP A 58 16.12 5.73 -0.06
C ASP A 58 15.68 4.25 -0.14
N PRO A 59 15.82 3.57 -1.28
CA PRO A 59 15.44 2.16 -1.40
C PRO A 59 16.11 1.22 -0.39
N THR A 60 17.32 1.55 0.08
CA THR A 60 18.04 0.77 1.09
C THR A 60 17.40 0.97 2.47
N GLU A 61 17.13 2.22 2.84
CA GLU A 61 16.44 2.57 4.09
C GLU A 61 15.03 1.95 4.15
N PHE A 62 14.28 2.01 3.05
CA PHE A 62 12.97 1.36 2.95
C PHE A 62 13.06 -0.14 3.20
N LYS A 63 14.08 -0.79 2.63
CA LYS A 63 14.30 -2.23 2.81
C LYS A 63 14.69 -2.57 4.24
N GLU A 64 15.53 -1.77 4.88
CA GLU A 64 15.91 -1.97 6.28
C GLU A 64 14.71 -1.79 7.22
N GLN A 65 13.89 -0.75 6.99
CA GLN A 65 12.78 -0.41 7.88
C GLN A 65 11.56 -1.34 7.71
N TYR A 66 11.22 -1.71 6.48
CA TYR A 66 9.99 -2.46 6.17
C TYR A 66 10.26 -3.91 5.75
N ASN A 67 11.52 -4.32 5.65
CA ASN A 67 11.94 -5.64 5.18
C ASN A 67 11.29 -6.02 3.83
N GLN A 68 11.14 -5.03 2.95
CA GLN A 68 10.58 -5.18 1.61
C GLN A 68 11.34 -4.33 0.61
N LYS A 69 11.31 -4.72 -0.66
CA LYS A 69 11.88 -3.90 -1.73
C LYS A 69 11.01 -2.65 -1.92
N MET A 70 11.65 -1.48 -2.01
CA MET A 70 10.98 -0.24 -2.44
C MET A 70 10.33 -0.46 -3.82
N PRO A 71 9.02 -0.23 -3.97
CA PRO A 71 8.35 -0.41 -5.24
C PRO A 71 8.81 0.64 -6.26
N SER A 72 8.97 0.23 -7.52
CA SER A 72 9.02 1.16 -8.65
C SER A 72 7.68 1.90 -8.78
N LYS A 73 7.70 3.05 -9.45
CA LYS A 73 6.48 3.82 -9.74
C LYS A 73 5.46 3.06 -10.59
N SER A 74 5.94 2.09 -11.39
CA SER A 74 5.12 1.20 -12.21
C SER A 74 4.81 -0.14 -11.56
N ASP A 75 5.38 -0.43 -10.38
CA ASP A 75 5.12 -1.70 -9.71
C ASP A 75 3.71 -1.65 -9.09
N PRO A 76 2.93 -2.74 -9.19
CA PRO A 76 1.61 -2.79 -8.61
C PRO A 76 1.71 -2.77 -7.08
N VAL A 77 0.98 -1.83 -6.46
CA VAL A 77 0.89 -1.66 -5.01
C VAL A 77 -0.58 -1.63 -4.60
N VAL A 78 -0.93 -2.34 -3.54
CA VAL A 78 -2.29 -2.36 -2.97
C VAL A 78 -2.27 -1.80 -1.56
N PHE A 79 -3.17 -0.86 -1.29
CA PHE A 79 -3.38 -0.28 0.04
C PHE A 79 -4.63 -0.84 0.69
N SER A 80 -4.54 -1.22 1.97
CA SER A 80 -5.72 -1.63 2.76
C SER A 80 -5.79 -0.90 4.10
N CYS A 81 -7.00 -0.70 4.60
CA CYS A 81 -7.25 -0.30 5.99
C CYS A 81 -8.58 -0.91 6.46
N LEU A 82 -9.04 -0.59 7.68
CA LEU A 82 -10.26 -1.17 8.23
C LEU A 82 -11.54 -0.76 7.45
N ALA A 83 -11.73 0.54 7.19
CA ALA A 83 -12.98 1.09 6.65
C ALA A 83 -12.87 1.61 5.21
N GLY A 84 -11.72 1.43 4.55
CA GLY A 84 -11.45 1.94 3.19
C GLY A 84 -11.04 3.42 3.11
N THR A 85 -11.33 4.25 4.11
CA THR A 85 -11.03 5.70 4.06
C THR A 85 -9.52 5.99 3.95
N ARG A 86 -8.69 5.34 4.79
CA ARG A 86 -7.24 5.57 4.81
C ARG A 86 -6.54 4.98 3.58
N SER A 87 -6.99 3.84 3.08
CA SER A 87 -6.44 3.25 1.85
C SER A 87 -6.73 4.10 0.62
N LYS A 88 -7.88 4.79 0.57
CA LYS A 88 -8.17 5.76 -0.49
C LYS A 88 -7.24 6.99 -0.42
N GLN A 89 -6.95 7.49 0.79
CA GLN A 89 -5.98 8.57 0.98
C GLN A 89 -4.56 8.14 0.61
N ALA A 90 -4.14 6.95 1.04
CA ALA A 90 -2.86 6.35 0.71
C ALA A 90 -2.64 6.25 -0.80
N LEU A 91 -3.66 5.81 -1.53
CA LEU A 91 -3.63 5.79 -2.98
C LEU A 91 -3.47 7.18 -3.58
N GLY A 92 -4.16 8.19 -3.06
CA GLY A 92 -3.98 9.59 -3.46
C GLY A 92 -2.54 10.08 -3.26
N PHE A 93 -1.92 9.74 -2.12
CA PHE A 93 -0.51 10.06 -1.86
C PHE A 93 0.41 9.37 -2.86
N ALA A 94 0.26 8.06 -3.06
CA ALA A 94 1.06 7.32 -4.03
C ALA A 94 0.93 7.90 -5.45
N MET A 95 -0.29 8.20 -5.90
CA MET A 95 -0.53 8.83 -7.21
C MET A 95 0.13 10.21 -7.32
N SER A 96 0.07 11.04 -6.26
CA SER A 96 0.76 12.34 -6.26
C SER A 96 2.29 12.23 -6.34
N LEU A 97 2.84 11.08 -5.93
CA LEU A 97 4.26 10.74 -6.02
C LEU A 97 4.61 10.00 -7.33
N GLY A 98 3.65 9.91 -8.27
CA GLY A 98 3.85 9.34 -9.60
C GLY A 98 3.71 7.82 -9.68
N PHE A 99 3.19 7.15 -8.64
CA PHE A 99 2.83 5.73 -8.75
C PHE A 99 1.58 5.56 -9.61
N SER A 100 1.58 4.55 -10.49
CA SER A 100 0.50 4.28 -11.45
C SER A 100 0.17 2.79 -11.57
#